data_AF-A0A0M3J604-F1
#
_entry.id   AF-A0A0M3J604-F1
#
_cell.length_a   1.000
_cell.length_b   1.000
_cell.length_c   1.000
_cell.angle_alpha   90.00
_cell.angle_beta   90.00
_cell.angle_gamma   90.00
#
_symmetry.space_group_name_H-M   'P 1'
#
loop_
_entity.id
_entity.type
_entity.pdbx_description
1 polymer ?
#
loop_
_entity_poly.entity_id
_entity_poly.type
_entity_poly.pdbx_seq_one_letter_code
_entity_poly.pdbx_strand_id
1 'polypeptide(L)'
;MEDSREEHGRCIMQQNRQSCLFQDRCTSVGEAHCGATDRSMSQVWDQFGDCLAEAITKAEPIRGKRECLKAWNALISFIVDSTKGGYLAEYKRRSAKKWSRQENTAADTI
;
A
#
# COMPACT_ATOMS: atom_id res chain seq x y z
N MET A 1 30.15 25.90 -1.64
CA MET A 1 29.73 24.86 -2.62
C MET A 1 29.62 23.46 -1.98
N GLU A 2 30.28 23.19 -0.86
CA GLU A 2 30.09 21.98 -0.04
C GLU A 2 28.78 22.00 0.77
N ASP A 3 28.44 23.16 1.34
CA ASP A 3 27.26 23.34 2.19
C ASP A 3 25.93 23.00 1.49
N SER A 4 25.79 23.40 0.23
CA SER A 4 24.61 23.09 -0.60
C SER A 4 24.48 21.61 -0.98
N ARG A 5 25.60 20.85 -0.99
CA ARG A 5 25.58 19.39 -1.23
C ARG A 5 25.18 18.61 0.03
N GLU A 6 25.60 19.06 1.20
CA GLU A 6 25.14 18.47 2.47
C GLU A 6 23.65 18.75 2.73
N GLU A 7 23.16 19.96 2.42
CA GLU A 7 21.75 20.30 2.51
C GLU A 7 20.88 19.44 1.58
N HIS A 8 21.36 19.22 0.35
CA HIS A 8 20.69 18.35 -0.63
C HIS A 8 20.63 16.88 -0.16
N GLY A 9 21.73 16.37 0.42
CA GLY A 9 21.77 15.04 1.02
C GLY A 9 20.83 14.87 2.20
N ARG A 10 20.74 15.87 3.09
CA ARG A 10 19.78 15.88 4.21
C ARG A 10 18.33 15.87 3.73
N CYS A 11 18.01 16.65 2.69
CA CYS A 11 16.68 16.68 2.08
C CYS A 11 16.27 15.31 1.50
N ILE A 12 17.16 14.65 0.76
CA ILE A 12 16.92 13.31 0.18
C ILE A 12 16.66 12.27 1.28
N MET A 13 17.47 12.26 2.35
CA MET A 13 17.29 11.32 3.45
C MET A 13 15.97 11.56 4.21
N GLN A 14 15.60 12.82 4.41
CA GLN A 14 14.36 13.17 5.07
C GLN A 14 13.13 12.83 4.22
N GLN A 15 13.20 13.03 2.91
CA GLN A 15 12.16 12.64 1.97
C GLN A 15 12.01 11.11 1.92
N ASN A 16 13.11 10.36 1.87
CA ASN A 16 13.08 8.89 1.97
C ASN A 16 12.46 8.40 3.28
N ARG A 17 12.74 9.08 4.40
CA ARG A 17 12.13 8.76 5.70
C ARG A 17 10.64 9.02 5.73
N GLN A 18 10.15 10.11 5.12
CA GLN A 18 8.72 10.38 5.06
C GLN A 18 7.99 9.40 4.13
N SER A 19 8.61 9.07 2.99
CA SER A 19 8.09 8.05 2.07
C SER A 19 7.98 6.69 2.74
N CYS A 20 8.98 6.29 3.55
CA CYS A 20 8.91 5.02 4.28
C CYS A 20 7.77 5.02 5.31
N LEU A 21 7.57 6.10 6.08
CA LEU A 21 6.49 6.17 7.08
C LEU A 21 5.10 6.12 6.44
N PHE A 22 4.94 6.77 5.29
CA PHE A 22 3.68 6.72 4.56
C PHE A 22 3.42 5.33 3.98
N GLN A 23 4.45 4.71 3.38
CA GLN A 23 4.37 3.34 2.89
C GLN A 23 4.02 2.36 4.01
N ASP A 24 4.71 2.43 5.16
CA ASP A 24 4.45 1.60 6.34
C ASP A 24 3.00 1.72 6.80
N ARG A 25 2.44 2.94 6.75
CA ARG A 25 1.05 3.19 7.11
C ARG A 25 0.08 2.57 6.11
N CYS A 26 0.31 2.71 4.81
CA CYS A 26 -0.48 2.04 3.78
C CYS A 26 -0.42 0.51 3.93
N THR A 27 0.77 -0.03 4.15
CA THR A 27 0.98 -1.46 4.41
C THR A 27 0.18 -1.92 5.62
N SER A 28 0.28 -1.22 6.75
CA SER A 28 -0.47 -1.54 7.98
C SER A 28 -2.00 -1.52 7.78
N VAL A 29 -2.53 -0.58 6.98
CA VAL A 29 -3.96 -0.57 6.59
C VAL A 29 -4.33 -1.83 5.83
N GLY A 30 -3.49 -2.26 4.88
CA GLY A 30 -3.68 -3.49 4.12
C GLY A 30 -3.71 -4.74 5.01
N GLU A 31 -2.76 -4.84 5.93
CA GLU A 31 -2.65 -5.94 6.90
C GLU A 31 -3.92 -6.02 7.79
N ALA A 32 -4.39 -4.88 8.30
CA ALA A 32 -5.60 -4.82 9.13
C ALA A 32 -6.85 -5.33 8.39
N HIS A 33 -6.96 -5.03 7.08
CA HIS A 33 -8.08 -5.50 6.25
C HIS A 33 -8.05 -7.00 5.96
N CYS A 34 -6.91 -7.67 6.11
CA CYS A 34 -6.84 -9.13 5.97
C CYS A 34 -7.66 -9.88 7.04
N GLY A 35 -8.01 -9.24 8.16
CA GLY A 35 -8.88 -9.81 9.18
C GLY A 35 -10.36 -9.47 9.04
N ALA A 36 -10.73 -8.58 8.13
CA ALA A 36 -12.08 -8.03 8.05
C ALA A 36 -13.03 -8.88 7.18
N THR A 37 -12.50 -9.78 6.35
CA THR A 37 -13.31 -10.56 5.39
C THR A 37 -12.67 -11.91 5.09
N ASP A 38 -13.51 -12.93 4.90
CA ASP A 38 -13.09 -14.29 4.49
C ASP A 38 -12.84 -14.42 2.98
N ARG A 39 -13.15 -13.39 2.18
CA ARG A 39 -12.94 -13.36 0.73
C ARG A 39 -11.68 -12.59 0.38
N SER A 40 -11.04 -12.98 -0.73
CA SER A 40 -9.89 -12.26 -1.27
C SER A 40 -10.28 -10.84 -1.67
N MET A 41 -9.68 -9.84 -1.03
CA MET A 41 -9.92 -8.41 -1.29
C MET A 41 -8.98 -7.81 -2.34
N SER A 42 -8.13 -8.62 -2.99
CA SER A 42 -7.11 -8.12 -3.93
C SER A 42 -7.69 -7.25 -5.04
N GLN A 43 -8.82 -7.66 -5.64
CA GLN A 43 -9.49 -6.92 -6.71
C GLN A 43 -10.23 -5.67 -6.20
N VAL A 44 -10.65 -5.67 -4.93
CA VAL A 44 -11.34 -4.53 -4.33
C VAL A 44 -10.41 -3.32 -4.20
N TRP A 45 -9.12 -3.55 -3.97
CA TRP A 45 -8.13 -2.48 -3.94
C TRP A 45 -7.93 -1.81 -5.31
N ASP A 46 -7.98 -2.59 -6.39
CA ASP A 46 -7.88 -2.07 -7.75
C ASP A 46 -9.13 -1.20 -8.07
N GLN A 47 -10.32 -1.70 -7.76
CA GLN A 47 -11.58 -0.95 -7.92
C GLN A 47 -11.60 0.34 -7.09
N PHE A 48 -11.08 0.29 -5.87
CA PHE A 48 -10.93 1.48 -5.03
C PHE A 48 -10.02 2.53 -5.70
N GLY A 49 -8.90 2.11 -6.28
CA GLY A 49 -8.00 2.97 -7.04
C GLY A 49 -8.70 3.64 -8.23
N ASP A 50 -9.46 2.86 -9.01
CA ASP A 50 -10.22 3.36 -10.16
C ASP A 50 -11.27 4.40 -9.74
N CYS A 51 -12.06 4.09 -8.71
CA CYS A 51 -13.06 5.02 -8.18
C CYS A 51 -12.44 6.32 -7.65
N LEU A 52 -11.28 6.24 -6.99
CA LEU A 52 -10.57 7.41 -6.47
C LEU A 52 -10.01 8.27 -7.61
N ALA A 53 -9.43 7.65 -8.64
CA ALA A 53 -8.93 8.35 -9.82
C ALA A 53 -10.07 9.06 -10.57
N GLU A 54 -11.23 8.41 -10.69
CA GLU A 54 -12.43 9.00 -11.29
C GLU A 54 -12.92 10.22 -10.50
N ALA A 55 -13.01 10.11 -9.18
CA ALA A 55 -13.43 11.21 -8.31
C ALA A 55 -12.48 12.41 -8.41
N ILE A 56 -11.17 12.15 -8.42
CA ILE A 56 -10.12 13.17 -8.54
C ILE A 56 -10.18 13.89 -9.89
N THR A 57 -10.43 13.17 -10.98
CA THR A 57 -10.53 13.76 -12.32
C THR A 57 -11.68 14.78 -12.42
N LYS A 58 -12.74 14.58 -11.62
CA LYS A 58 -13.92 15.46 -11.56
C LYS A 58 -13.75 16.63 -10.58
N ALA A 59 -12.72 16.62 -9.72
CA ALA A 59 -12.52 17.67 -8.73
C ALA A 59 -12.11 19.00 -9.39
N GLU A 60 -12.86 20.07 -9.14
CA GLU A 60 -12.66 21.40 -9.74
C GLU A 60 -11.21 21.93 -9.65
N PRO A 61 -10.48 21.76 -8.53
CA PRO A 61 -9.10 22.22 -8.44
C PRO A 61 -8.11 21.49 -9.36
N ILE A 62 -8.48 20.30 -9.85
CA ILE A 62 -7.62 19.38 -10.62
C ILE A 62 -8.08 19.30 -12.09
N ARG A 63 -9.36 19.50 -12.35
CA ARG A 63 -9.98 19.43 -13.67
C ARG A 63 -9.22 20.27 -14.71
N GLY A 64 -8.87 19.65 -15.84
CA GLY A 64 -8.12 20.28 -16.93
C GLY A 64 -6.62 20.47 -16.67
N LYS A 65 -6.11 20.19 -15.46
CA LYS A 65 -4.69 20.35 -15.11
C LYS A 65 -3.94 19.02 -15.28
N ARG A 66 -3.44 18.77 -16.49
CA ARG A 66 -2.83 17.48 -16.86
C ARG A 66 -1.70 17.03 -15.93
N GLU A 67 -0.78 17.93 -15.57
CA GLU A 67 0.35 17.56 -14.72
C GLU A 67 -0.07 17.33 -13.26
N CYS A 68 -1.08 18.05 -12.77
CA CYS A 68 -1.71 17.74 -11.48
C CYS A 68 -2.36 16.36 -11.49
N LEU A 69 -3.11 16.04 -12.56
CA LEU A 69 -3.74 14.73 -12.69
C LEU A 69 -2.73 13.59 -12.72
N LYS A 70 -1.59 13.75 -13.42
CA LYS A 70 -0.49 12.77 -13.39
C LYS A 70 0.07 12.56 -11.99
N ALA A 71 0.32 13.66 -11.26
CA ALA A 71 0.83 13.58 -9.89
C ALA A 71 -0.14 12.86 -8.95
N TRP A 72 -1.44 13.15 -9.07
CA TRP A 72 -2.48 12.45 -8.33
C TRP A 72 -2.59 10.98 -8.70
N ASN A 73 -2.55 10.64 -9.99
CA ASN A 73 -2.58 9.24 -10.42
C ASN A 73 -1.39 8.45 -9.86
N ALA A 74 -0.19 9.02 -9.89
CA ALA A 74 1.00 8.40 -9.30
C ALA A 74 0.85 8.18 -7.79
N LEU A 75 0.29 9.16 -7.07
CA LEU A 75 0.02 9.04 -5.64
C LEU A 75 -1.03 7.96 -5.33
N ILE A 76 -2.11 7.91 -6.11
CA ILE A 76 -3.16 6.90 -5.96
C ILE A 76 -2.60 5.50 -6.18
N SER A 77 -1.83 5.29 -7.27
CA SER A 77 -1.17 4.02 -7.53
C SER A 77 -0.26 3.61 -6.37
N PHE A 78 0.55 4.53 -5.86
CA PHE A 78 1.42 4.25 -4.71
C PHE A 78 0.65 3.82 -3.45
N ILE A 79 -0.46 4.48 -3.14
CA ILE A 79 -1.33 4.13 -2.02
C ILE A 79 -1.92 2.73 -2.22
N VAL A 80 -2.50 2.46 -3.39
CA VAL A 80 -3.16 1.18 -3.72
C VAL A 80 -2.15 0.04 -3.69
N ASP A 81 -1.00 0.20 -4.34
CA ASP A 81 0.05 -0.83 -4.41
C ASP A 81 0.62 -1.16 -3.03
N SER A 82 0.92 -0.13 -2.23
CA SER A 82 1.46 -0.32 -0.87
C SER A 82 0.45 -1.02 0.05
N THR A 83 -0.84 -0.67 -0.06
CA THR A 83 -1.92 -1.26 0.73
C THR A 83 -2.19 -2.70 0.31
N LYS A 84 -2.29 -2.95 -1.00
CA LYS A 84 -2.45 -4.29 -1.59
C LYS A 84 -1.27 -5.19 -1.23
N GLY A 85 -0.05 -4.66 -1.25
CA GLY A 85 1.17 -5.35 -0.83
C GLY A 85 1.08 -5.84 0.61
N GLY A 86 0.71 -4.96 1.55
CA GLY A 86 0.52 -5.33 2.96
C GLY A 86 -0.57 -6.38 3.16
N TYR A 87 -1.71 -6.21 2.49
CA TYR A 87 -2.79 -7.20 2.50
C TYR A 87 -2.31 -8.59 2.04
N LEU A 88 -1.63 -8.66 0.88
CA LEU A 88 -1.18 -9.93 0.32
C LEU A 88 -0.09 -10.60 1.18
N ALA A 89 0.82 -9.82 1.77
CA ALA A 89 1.83 -10.33 2.67
C ALA A 89 1.21 -10.96 3.92
N GLU A 90 0.27 -10.25 4.55
CA GLU A 90 -0.44 -10.74 5.74
C GLU A 90 -1.33 -11.95 5.43
N TYR A 91 -2.03 -11.93 4.29
CA TYR A 91 -2.84 -13.07 3.83
C TYR A 91 -2.00 -14.34 3.66
N LYS A 92 -0.83 -14.22 3.01
CA LYS A 92 0.13 -15.33 2.85
C LYS A 92 0.62 -15.83 4.21
N ARG A 93 1.01 -14.93 5.12
CA ARG A 93 1.48 -15.26 6.47
C ARG A 93 0.42 -16.03 7.27
N ARG A 94 -0.84 -15.57 7.24
CA ARG A 94 -1.97 -16.24 7.90
C ARG A 94 -2.27 -17.61 7.30
N SER A 95 -2.24 -17.71 5.97
CA SER A 95 -2.50 -18.97 5.27
C SER A 95 -1.43 -20.01 5.58
N ALA A 96 -0.15 -19.63 5.60
CA ALA A 96 0.95 -20.50 5.98
C ALA A 96 0.82 -20.99 7.44
N LYS A 97 0.45 -20.11 8.37
CA LYS A 97 0.22 -20.47 9.78
C LYS A 97 -0.97 -21.43 9.98
N LYS A 98 -1.99 -21.36 9.13
CA LYS A 98 -3.11 -22.32 9.14
C LYS A 98 -2.63 -23.69 8.68
N TRP A 99 -1.88 -23.74 7.58
CA TRP A 99 -1.31 -24.98 7.04
C TRP A 99 -0.42 -25.72 8.05
N SER A 100 0.52 -25.00 8.68
CA SER A 100 1.44 -25.61 9.66
C SER A 100 0.72 -26.19 10.88
N ARG A 101 -0.40 -25.59 11.31
CA ARG A 101 -1.22 -26.13 12.41
C ARG A 101 -1.91 -27.42 12.02
N GLN A 102 -2.39 -27.50 10.78
CA GLN A 102 -3.10 -28.67 10.27
C GLN A 102 -2.16 -29.87 10.10
N GLU A 103 -0.93 -29.62 9.65
CA GLU A 103 0.13 -30.64 9.56
C GLU A 103 0.51 -31.20 10.93
N ASN A 104 0.67 -30.34 11.94
CA ASN A 104 0.99 -30.78 13.30
C ASN A 104 -0.14 -31.60 13.93
N THR A 105 -1.41 -31.22 13.74
CA THR A 105 -2.56 -32.01 14.23
C THR A 105 -2.71 -33.36 13.52
N ALA A 106 -2.32 -33.44 12.24
CA ALA A 106 -2.35 -34.70 11.50
C ALA A 106 -1.22 -35.65 11.94
N ALA A 107 -0.07 -35.10 12.33
CA ALA A 107 1.05 -35.88 12.87
C ALA A 107 0.80 -36.40 14.30
N ASP A 108 0.05 -35.67 15.13
CA ASP A 108 -0.28 -36.06 16.51
C ASP A 108 -1.40 -37.12 16.62
N THR A 109 -2.02 -37.52 15.50
CA THR A 109 -3.12 -38.51 15.47
C THR A 109 -2.66 -39.91 14.99
N ILE A 110 -1.35 -40.14 14.84
CA ILE A 110 -0.76 -41.43 14.44
C ILE A 110 -0.03 -42.07 15.62
#